data_AF-A0A1Q3SJG7-F1
#
_entry.id   AF-A0A1Q3SJG7-F1
#
_cell.length_a   1.000
_cell.length_b   1.000
_cell.length_c   1.000
_cell.angle_alpha   90.00
_cell.angle_beta   90.00
_cell.angle_gamma   90.00
#
_symmetry.space_group_name_H-M   'P 1'
#
loop_
_entity.id
_entity.type
_entity.pdbx_description
1 polymer ?
#
loop_
_entity_poly.entity_id
_entity_poly.type
_entity_poly.pdbx_seq_one_letter_code
_entity_poly.pdbx_strand_id
1 'polypeptide(L)'
;MADAKPAVERLSEDESLRGDLSDIGFGPLLDWAVAAVEAYAPKAADADALDVYTSRVRGVVQAAVQAAQDSKLDDPATLLDFEPADKEKTLAALKAVTFSDDPDENGSQLAAALQTGLSSTNSVSPEAASPASPETTTPLPTPTQEAAPPVPVTQEAQPQPQTQVTPTQEAASSSETAPTAPAAVEPVKKNEQAGVSASPPNPNPEPPANPVPTNPRPGGLLGDLRSRMGQAYNSAWGVFKGLSRRRSG
;
A
#
# COMPACT_ATOMS: atom_id res chain seq x y z
N MET A 1 24.19 -7.29 0.60
CA MET A 1 22.74 -7.50 0.51
C MET A 1 22.11 -6.79 1.69
N ALA A 2 21.05 -6.03 1.46
CA ALA A 2 20.33 -5.36 2.53
C ALA A 2 19.56 -6.41 3.37
N ASP A 3 19.54 -6.24 4.69
CA ASP A 3 18.69 -7.03 5.58
C ASP A 3 17.26 -6.51 5.50
N ALA A 4 16.30 -7.38 5.21
CA ALA A 4 14.88 -7.04 5.11
C ALA A 4 14.24 -6.75 6.47
N LYS A 5 14.76 -7.37 7.53
CA LYS A 5 14.15 -7.36 8.86
C LYS A 5 13.80 -5.96 9.39
N PRO A 6 14.71 -4.96 9.40
CA PRO A 6 14.37 -3.62 9.91
C PRO A 6 13.33 -2.90 9.05
N ALA A 7 13.25 -3.19 7.75
CA ALA A 7 12.23 -2.61 6.88
C ALA A 7 10.86 -3.25 7.13
N VAL A 8 10.82 -4.56 7.32
CA VAL A 8 9.61 -5.33 7.68
C VAL A 8 9.08 -4.92 9.04
N GLU A 9 9.93 -4.79 10.06
CA GLU A 9 9.53 -4.34 11.40
C GLU A 9 8.84 -2.98 11.35
N ARG A 10 9.46 -1.99 10.68
CA ARG A 10 8.86 -0.64 10.52
C ARG A 10 7.55 -0.66 9.75
N LEU A 11 7.40 -1.55 8.76
CA LEU A 11 6.18 -1.67 7.98
C LEU A 11 5.04 -2.25 8.81
N SER A 12 5.32 -3.29 9.60
CA SER A 12 4.35 -3.96 10.48
C SER A 12 3.96 -3.11 11.69
N GLU A 13 4.84 -2.23 12.17
CA GLU A 13 4.57 -1.28 13.25
C GLU A 13 3.79 -0.03 12.80
N ASP A 14 3.64 0.20 11.49
CA ASP A 14 2.96 1.37 10.94
C ASP A 14 1.43 1.15 10.93
N GLU A 15 0.80 1.25 12.11
CA GLU A 15 -0.65 1.09 12.28
C GLU A 15 -1.46 2.11 11.44
N SER A 16 -0.84 3.23 11.04
CA SER A 16 -1.50 4.25 10.22
C SER A 16 -1.91 3.73 8.83
N LEU A 17 -1.32 2.62 8.38
CA LEU A 17 -1.63 2.01 7.09
C LEU A 17 -2.96 1.28 7.08
N ARG A 18 -3.46 0.86 8.24
CA ARG A 18 -4.68 0.06 8.36
C ARG A 18 -5.95 0.82 7.98
N GLY A 19 -5.97 2.14 8.22
CA GLY A 19 -7.19 2.94 8.10
C GLY A 19 -8.32 2.37 8.95
N ASP A 20 -9.51 2.21 8.35
CA ASP A 20 -10.71 1.65 8.98
C ASP A 20 -10.86 0.11 8.80
N LEU A 21 -9.90 -0.58 8.17
CA LEU A 21 -9.97 -2.03 8.00
C LEU A 21 -9.78 -2.77 9.33
N SER A 22 -10.41 -3.92 9.49
CA SER A 22 -10.11 -4.83 10.60
C SER A 22 -8.84 -5.64 10.30
N ASP A 23 -8.41 -6.47 11.25
CA ASP A 23 -7.26 -7.36 11.04
C ASP A 23 -7.55 -8.40 9.95
N ILE A 24 -8.82 -8.70 9.69
CA ILE A 24 -9.26 -9.63 8.65
C ILE A 24 -8.97 -9.06 7.26
N GLY A 25 -9.31 -7.79 7.02
CA GLY A 25 -9.05 -7.13 5.73
C GLY A 25 -7.62 -6.64 5.56
N PHE A 26 -7.00 -6.14 6.64
CA PHE A 26 -5.66 -5.58 6.59
C PHE A 26 -4.55 -6.63 6.64
N GLY A 27 -4.73 -7.72 7.39
CA GLY A 27 -3.73 -8.79 7.53
C GLY A 27 -3.19 -9.30 6.19
N PRO A 28 -4.05 -9.70 5.23
CA PRO A 28 -3.59 -10.14 3.91
C PRO A 28 -2.81 -9.08 3.12
N LEU A 29 -3.15 -7.80 3.27
CA LEU A 29 -2.42 -6.70 2.61
C LEU A 29 -1.03 -6.50 3.24
N LEU A 30 -0.92 -6.62 4.56
CA LEU A 30 0.36 -6.56 5.27
C LEU A 30 1.23 -7.75 4.90
N ASP A 31 0.68 -8.97 4.89
CA ASP A 31 1.40 -10.20 4.49
C ASP A 31 1.96 -10.08 3.06
N TRP A 32 1.15 -9.58 2.12
CA TRP A 32 1.60 -9.28 0.77
C TRP A 32 2.76 -8.27 0.76
N ALA A 33 2.65 -7.19 1.54
CA ALA A 33 3.64 -6.12 1.58
C ALA A 33 4.98 -6.61 2.15
N VAL A 34 4.95 -7.43 3.22
CA VAL A 34 6.12 -8.10 3.78
C VAL A 34 6.78 -9.00 2.75
N ALA A 35 6.01 -9.87 2.09
CA ALA A 35 6.52 -10.76 1.05
C ALA A 35 7.16 -9.99 -0.13
N ALA A 36 6.60 -8.83 -0.51
CA ALA A 36 7.15 -7.98 -1.55
C ALA A 36 8.52 -7.39 -1.14
N VAL A 37 8.65 -6.89 0.08
CA VAL A 37 9.90 -6.34 0.63
C VAL A 37 10.98 -7.43 0.73
N GLU A 38 10.64 -8.60 1.27
CA GLU A 38 11.55 -9.74 1.39
C GLU A 38 12.03 -10.24 0.01
N ALA A 39 11.14 -10.30 -0.99
CA ALA A 39 11.50 -10.70 -2.34
C ALA A 39 12.41 -9.68 -3.07
N TYR A 40 12.37 -8.41 -2.65
CA TYR A 40 13.21 -7.34 -3.22
C TYR A 40 14.55 -7.19 -2.51
N ALA A 41 14.62 -7.42 -1.20
CA ALA A 41 15.84 -7.28 -0.39
C ALA A 41 17.13 -7.91 -0.98
N PRO A 42 17.14 -9.14 -1.54
CA PRO A 42 18.35 -9.70 -2.14
C PRO A 42 18.80 -8.98 -3.43
N LYS A 43 17.91 -8.21 -4.08
CA LYS A 43 18.16 -7.43 -5.29
C LYS A 43 18.53 -5.97 -5.00
N ALA A 44 18.29 -5.50 -3.77
CA ALA A 44 18.61 -4.15 -3.36
C ALA A 44 20.12 -3.94 -3.32
N ALA A 45 20.59 -2.83 -3.89
CA ALA A 45 22.01 -2.48 -3.90
C ALA A 45 22.54 -2.22 -2.48
N ASP A 46 21.72 -1.57 -1.66
CA ASP A 46 22.01 -1.13 -0.30
C ASP A 46 20.70 -0.92 0.49
N ALA A 47 20.82 -0.46 1.74
CA ALA A 47 19.67 -0.22 2.62
C ALA A 47 18.80 0.96 2.14
N ASP A 48 19.39 2.00 1.52
CA ASP A 48 18.64 3.16 1.03
C ASP A 48 17.72 2.76 -0.14
N ALA A 49 18.22 1.91 -1.06
CA ALA A 49 17.41 1.36 -2.14
C ALA A 49 16.23 0.52 -1.61
N LEU A 50 16.45 -0.25 -0.54
CA LEU A 50 15.40 -1.00 0.13
C LEU A 50 14.38 -0.08 0.81
N ASP A 51 14.81 0.99 1.48
CA ASP A 51 13.91 1.96 2.13
C ASP A 51 13.05 2.73 1.11
N VAL A 52 13.62 3.08 -0.05
CA VAL A 52 12.86 3.65 -1.17
C VAL A 52 11.81 2.66 -1.68
N TYR A 53 12.17 1.38 -1.82
CA TYR A 53 11.22 0.34 -2.24
C TYR A 53 10.11 0.14 -1.20
N THR A 54 10.44 0.02 0.08
CA THR A 54 9.48 -0.09 1.19
C THR A 54 8.52 1.10 1.22
N SER A 55 9.01 2.31 0.96
CA SER A 55 8.17 3.51 0.86
C SER A 55 7.16 3.44 -0.29
N ARG A 56 7.52 2.82 -1.42
CA ARG A 56 6.57 2.57 -2.52
C ARG A 56 5.55 1.50 -2.17
N VAL A 57 5.99 0.39 -1.57
CA VAL A 57 5.10 -0.69 -1.09
C VAL A 57 4.06 -0.12 -0.12
N ARG A 58 4.49 0.73 0.82
CA ARG A 58 3.58 1.45 1.72
C ARG A 58 2.55 2.30 0.98
N GLY A 59 2.95 3.04 -0.05
CA GLY A 59 2.01 3.79 -0.89
C GLY A 59 0.97 2.90 -1.59
N VAL A 60 1.37 1.70 -2.01
CA VAL A 60 0.46 0.70 -2.60
C VAL A 60 -0.53 0.17 -1.56
N VAL A 61 -0.05 -0.15 -0.34
CA VAL A 61 -0.94 -0.57 0.77
C VAL A 61 -1.96 0.51 1.08
N GLN A 62 -1.54 1.78 1.22
CA GLN A 62 -2.46 2.89 1.47
C GLN A 62 -3.51 3.05 0.37
N ALA A 63 -3.09 2.96 -0.89
CA ALA A 63 -4.01 3.04 -2.02
C ALA A 63 -4.98 1.85 -2.07
N ALA A 64 -4.53 0.63 -1.73
CA ALA A 64 -5.38 -0.55 -1.66
C ALA A 64 -6.40 -0.44 -0.51
N VAL A 65 -5.98 0.02 0.66
CA VAL A 65 -6.84 0.28 1.81
C VAL A 65 -7.90 1.33 1.48
N GLN A 66 -7.51 2.44 0.83
CA GLN A 66 -8.44 3.46 0.39
C GLN A 66 -9.45 2.91 -0.64
N ALA A 67 -8.99 2.12 -1.60
CA ALA A 67 -9.87 1.49 -2.60
C ALA A 67 -10.85 0.50 -1.96
N ALA A 68 -10.41 -0.24 -0.94
CA ALA A 68 -11.26 -1.16 -0.19
C ALA A 68 -12.37 -0.44 0.59
N GLN A 69 -12.03 0.68 1.23
CA GLN A 69 -12.97 1.52 1.99
C GLN A 69 -13.95 2.28 1.10
N ASP A 70 -13.50 2.76 -0.06
CA ASP A 70 -14.36 3.46 -1.01
C ASP A 70 -15.16 2.50 -1.92
N SER A 71 -14.97 1.18 -1.76
CA SER A 71 -15.52 0.11 -2.60
C SER A 71 -15.31 0.36 -4.10
N LYS A 72 -14.17 0.95 -4.47
CA LYS A 72 -13.82 1.27 -5.87
C LYS A 72 -12.32 1.44 -6.06
N LEU A 73 -11.85 1.08 -7.25
CA LEU A 73 -10.48 1.31 -7.70
C LEU A 73 -10.50 2.14 -8.99
N ASP A 74 -10.26 3.45 -8.87
CA ASP A 74 -10.36 4.38 -10.01
C ASP A 74 -9.29 4.10 -11.08
N ASP A 75 -8.04 3.81 -10.66
CA ASP A 75 -6.94 3.44 -11.56
C ASP A 75 -6.08 2.31 -10.96
N PRO A 76 -6.20 1.07 -11.44
CA PRO A 76 -5.40 -0.05 -10.94
C PRO A 76 -3.91 0.11 -11.23
N ALA A 77 -3.49 0.99 -12.15
CA ALA A 77 -2.08 1.25 -12.39
C ALA A 77 -1.40 1.99 -11.22
N THR A 78 -2.15 2.70 -10.38
CA THR A 78 -1.62 3.36 -9.17
C THR A 78 -1.08 2.35 -8.17
N LEU A 79 -1.71 1.17 -8.07
CA LEU A 79 -1.24 0.06 -7.25
C LEU A 79 -0.02 -0.63 -7.85
N LEU A 80 0.38 -0.32 -9.08
CA LEU A 80 1.52 -0.93 -9.79
C LEU A 80 2.67 0.07 -10.02
N ASP A 81 2.80 1.06 -9.13
CA ASP A 81 3.98 1.94 -9.10
C ASP A 81 5.20 1.24 -8.49
N PHE A 82 4.99 0.13 -7.78
CA PHE A 82 6.01 -0.90 -7.61
C PHE A 82 6.08 -1.74 -8.90
N GLU A 83 7.26 -2.17 -9.34
CA GLU A 83 7.37 -3.07 -10.51
C GLU A 83 7.18 -4.53 -10.06
N PRO A 84 5.97 -5.12 -10.11
CA PRO A 84 5.81 -6.56 -9.89
C PRO A 84 6.54 -7.33 -10.98
N ALA A 85 6.85 -8.59 -10.70
CA ALA A 85 7.48 -9.46 -11.69
C ALA A 85 6.63 -9.68 -12.94
N ASP A 86 5.30 -9.69 -12.78
CA ASP A 86 4.34 -9.90 -13.87
C ASP A 86 3.25 -8.82 -13.84
N LYS A 87 3.62 -7.62 -14.31
CA LYS A 87 2.76 -6.44 -14.29
C LYS A 87 1.44 -6.62 -15.04
N GLU A 88 1.46 -7.30 -16.18
CA GLU A 88 0.26 -7.51 -16.98
C GLU A 88 -0.73 -8.42 -16.27
N LYS A 89 -0.24 -9.51 -15.66
CA LYS A 89 -1.08 -10.44 -14.89
C LYS A 89 -1.63 -9.80 -13.61
N THR A 90 -0.81 -9.03 -12.88
CA THR A 90 -1.31 -8.29 -11.70
C THR A 90 -2.36 -7.27 -12.09
N LEU A 91 -2.14 -6.52 -13.18
CA LEU A 91 -3.11 -5.55 -13.66
C LEU A 91 -4.43 -6.21 -14.07
N ALA A 92 -4.36 -7.36 -14.74
CA ALA A 92 -5.55 -8.13 -15.11
C ALA A 92 -6.31 -8.62 -13.86
N ALA A 93 -5.58 -9.12 -12.84
CA ALA A 93 -6.18 -9.55 -11.58
C ALA A 93 -6.84 -8.39 -10.82
N LEU A 94 -6.16 -7.23 -10.72
CA LEU A 94 -6.71 -6.03 -10.08
C LEU A 94 -7.99 -5.52 -10.76
N LYS A 95 -8.05 -5.59 -12.11
CA LYS A 95 -9.26 -5.22 -12.87
C LYS A 95 -10.41 -6.21 -12.70
N ALA A 96 -10.12 -7.44 -12.30
CA ALA A 96 -11.13 -8.47 -12.09
C ALA A 96 -11.71 -8.46 -10.66
N VAL A 97 -11.14 -7.67 -9.74
CA VAL A 97 -11.65 -7.51 -8.38
C VAL A 97 -13.06 -6.93 -8.43
N THR A 98 -13.98 -7.57 -7.71
CA THR A 98 -15.38 -7.13 -7.62
C THR A 98 -15.61 -6.62 -6.20
N PHE A 99 -15.74 -5.30 -6.07
CA PHE A 99 -15.94 -4.66 -4.78
C PHE A 99 -17.34 -4.94 -4.22
N SER A 100 -17.41 -5.27 -2.94
CA SER A 100 -18.62 -5.40 -2.13
C SER A 100 -18.78 -4.20 -1.18
N ASP A 101 -19.88 -4.20 -0.41
CA ASP A 101 -20.11 -3.21 0.64
C ASP A 101 -19.27 -3.47 1.91
N ASP A 102 -18.53 -4.60 1.97
CA ASP A 102 -17.65 -4.95 3.08
C ASP A 102 -16.19 -4.57 2.76
N PRO A 103 -15.60 -3.59 3.47
CA PRO A 103 -14.25 -3.14 3.19
C PRO A 103 -13.19 -4.21 3.52
N ASP A 104 -13.45 -5.13 4.46
CA ASP A 104 -12.50 -6.19 4.81
C ASP A 104 -12.42 -7.26 3.72
N GLU A 105 -13.57 -7.60 3.12
CA GLU A 105 -13.64 -8.47 1.96
C GLU A 105 -12.88 -7.85 0.78
N ASN A 106 -13.09 -6.55 0.52
CA ASN A 106 -12.41 -5.82 -0.54
C ASN A 106 -10.88 -5.81 -0.34
N GLY A 107 -10.42 -5.57 0.89
CA GLY A 107 -8.99 -5.61 1.25
C GLY A 107 -8.37 -6.98 0.96
N SER A 108 -9.06 -8.05 1.35
CA SER A 108 -8.64 -9.44 1.09
C SER A 108 -8.56 -9.77 -0.41
N GLN A 109 -9.56 -9.34 -1.19
CA GLN A 109 -9.56 -9.55 -2.65
C GLN A 109 -8.43 -8.78 -3.35
N LEU A 110 -8.16 -7.53 -2.93
CA LEU A 110 -7.06 -6.73 -3.45
C LEU A 110 -5.70 -7.37 -3.14
N ALA A 111 -5.50 -7.86 -1.91
CA ALA A 111 -4.29 -8.61 -1.54
C ALA A 111 -4.07 -9.83 -2.44
N ALA A 112 -5.12 -10.64 -2.68
CA ALA A 112 -5.04 -11.80 -3.55
C ALA A 112 -4.68 -11.43 -5.01
N ALA A 113 -5.24 -10.34 -5.53
CA ALA A 113 -4.92 -9.83 -6.85
C ALA A 113 -3.45 -9.38 -6.94
N LEU A 114 -2.93 -8.68 -5.93
CA LEU A 114 -1.53 -8.25 -5.85
C LEU A 114 -0.57 -9.44 -5.73
N GLN A 115 -0.92 -10.47 -4.95
CA GLN A 115 -0.13 -11.69 -4.76
C GLN A 115 0.10 -12.44 -6.08
N THR A 116 -0.85 -12.35 -7.02
CA THR A 116 -0.74 -12.96 -8.35
C THR A 116 0.52 -12.49 -9.11
N GLY A 117 0.98 -11.25 -8.85
CA GLY A 117 2.20 -10.68 -9.44
C GLY A 117 3.51 -11.13 -8.82
N LEU A 118 3.49 -11.53 -7.54
CA LEU A 118 4.69 -11.97 -6.81
C LEU A 118 5.05 -13.42 -7.13
N SER A 119 4.05 -14.28 -7.32
CA SER A 119 4.26 -15.73 -7.50
C SER A 119 4.94 -16.14 -8.81
N SER A 120 5.02 -15.26 -9.82
CA SER A 120 5.59 -15.60 -11.13
C SER A 120 7.12 -15.79 -11.11
N THR A 121 7.87 -15.38 -10.08
CA THR A 121 9.34 -15.53 -10.05
C THR A 121 9.85 -16.88 -9.54
N ASN A 122 9.01 -17.68 -8.88
CA ASN A 122 9.41 -18.97 -8.30
C ASN A 122 9.01 -20.18 -9.15
N SER A 123 8.34 -19.98 -10.28
CA SER A 123 8.28 -21.01 -11.32
C SER A 123 9.61 -21.05 -12.07
N VAL A 124 10.69 -21.41 -11.37
CA VAL A 124 11.76 -22.18 -12.00
C VAL A 124 11.06 -23.46 -12.43
N SER A 125 10.60 -23.47 -13.68
CA SER A 125 10.18 -24.69 -14.36
C SER A 125 11.26 -25.70 -14.02
N PRO A 126 10.97 -26.81 -13.33
CA PRO A 126 11.99 -27.78 -12.98
C PRO A 126 12.68 -28.11 -14.28
N GLU A 127 13.89 -27.60 -14.46
CA GLU A 127 14.73 -27.89 -15.59
C GLU A 127 14.71 -29.40 -15.63
N ALA A 128 14.13 -29.94 -16.70
CA ALA A 128 13.85 -31.33 -16.85
C ALA A 128 15.14 -32.05 -16.43
N ALA A 129 15.15 -32.57 -15.20
CA ALA A 129 16.19 -33.45 -14.75
C ALA A 129 16.04 -34.60 -15.71
N SER A 130 16.88 -34.57 -16.74
CA SER A 130 16.97 -35.57 -17.77
C SER A 130 16.96 -36.88 -16.99
N PRO A 131 15.91 -37.72 -17.13
CA PRO A 131 15.80 -38.90 -16.30
C PRO A 131 17.06 -39.71 -16.53
N ALA A 132 17.94 -39.74 -15.53
CA ALA A 132 19.00 -40.72 -15.49
C ALA A 132 18.29 -42.06 -15.66
N SER A 133 18.77 -42.82 -16.64
CA SER A 133 18.18 -44.09 -17.06
C SER A 133 17.82 -44.93 -15.84
N PRO A 134 16.67 -45.62 -15.84
CA PRO A 134 16.30 -46.50 -14.75
C PRO A 134 17.33 -47.63 -14.69
N GLU A 135 18.24 -47.58 -13.72
CA GLU A 135 18.96 -48.79 -13.33
C GLU A 135 17.93 -49.76 -12.75
N THR A 136 17.77 -50.89 -13.45
CA THR A 136 16.93 -52.03 -13.11
C THR A 136 17.28 -52.55 -11.72
N THR A 137 16.69 -51.95 -10.68
CA THR A 137 16.74 -52.50 -9.34
C THR A 137 15.60 -53.49 -9.20
N THR A 138 15.98 -54.77 -9.13
CA THR A 138 15.13 -55.91 -8.82
C THR A 138 14.17 -55.60 -7.66
N PRO A 139 12.85 -55.86 -7.81
CA PRO A 139 11.92 -55.65 -6.71
C PRO A 139 12.19 -56.65 -5.58
N LEU A 140 12.52 -56.13 -4.40
CA LEU A 140 12.57 -56.86 -3.14
C LEU A 140 11.12 -57.15 -2.68
N PRO A 141 10.80 -58.35 -2.16
CA PRO A 141 9.43 -58.74 -1.84
C PRO A 141 8.78 -57.86 -0.77
N THR A 142 7.52 -57.55 -1.01
CA THR A 142 6.53 -56.92 -0.13
C THR A 142 6.58 -57.48 1.30
N PRO A 143 6.88 -56.67 2.33
CA PRO A 143 6.56 -57.07 3.70
C PRO A 143 5.04 -56.99 3.89
N THR A 144 4.44 -58.15 4.15
CA THR A 144 3.09 -58.32 4.69
C THR A 144 2.93 -57.41 5.91
N GLN A 145 2.12 -56.36 5.78
CA GLN A 145 1.81 -55.46 6.87
C GLN A 145 0.72 -56.11 7.74
N GLU A 146 1.15 -56.72 8.83
CA GLU A 146 0.30 -57.27 9.88
C GLU A 146 -0.44 -56.12 10.59
N ALA A 147 -1.77 -56.21 10.62
CA ALA A 147 -2.64 -55.21 11.23
C ALA A 147 -2.43 -55.17 12.74
N ALA A 148 -1.78 -54.12 13.24
CA ALA A 148 -1.72 -53.83 14.66
C ALA A 148 -3.09 -53.33 15.16
N PRO A 149 -3.56 -53.78 16.34
CA PRO A 149 -4.82 -53.35 16.92
C PRO A 149 -4.78 -51.88 17.38
N PRO A 150 -5.93 -51.18 17.43
CA PRO A 150 -6.01 -49.78 17.80
C PRO A 150 -5.60 -49.57 19.27
N VAL A 151 -4.60 -48.70 19.49
CA VAL A 151 -4.23 -48.20 20.81
C VAL A 151 -5.30 -47.20 21.29
N PRO A 152 -5.82 -47.31 22.53
CA PRO A 152 -6.72 -46.31 23.09
C PRO A 152 -5.98 -44.99 23.32
N VAL A 153 -6.54 -43.91 22.77
CA VAL A 153 -6.07 -42.53 23.02
C VAL A 153 -6.37 -42.18 24.47
N THR A 154 -5.32 -42.16 25.30
CA THR A 154 -5.37 -41.57 26.64
C THR A 154 -5.56 -40.06 26.47
N GLN A 155 -6.75 -39.58 26.85
CA GLN A 155 -7.11 -38.17 26.86
C GLN A 155 -6.39 -37.49 28.02
N GLU A 156 -5.25 -36.85 27.75
CA GLU A 156 -4.55 -36.03 28.75
C GLU A 156 -5.39 -34.81 29.12
N ALA A 157 -5.41 -34.56 30.43
CA ALA A 157 -6.24 -33.57 31.10
C ALA A 157 -5.93 -32.14 30.64
N GLN A 158 -6.99 -31.38 30.38
CA GLN A 158 -6.93 -29.92 30.18
C GLN A 158 -6.31 -29.22 31.39
N PRO A 159 -5.23 -28.43 31.24
CA PRO A 159 -4.81 -27.52 32.29
C PRO A 159 -5.83 -26.37 32.45
N GLN A 160 -6.12 -26.10 33.72
CA GLN A 160 -7.09 -25.13 34.21
C GLN A 160 -6.81 -23.68 33.75
N PRO A 161 -7.85 -22.82 33.68
CA PRO A 161 -7.68 -21.40 33.40
C PRO A 161 -6.90 -20.72 34.54
N GLN A 162 -5.70 -20.24 34.24
CA GLN A 162 -4.92 -19.41 35.17
C GLN A 162 -5.54 -18.02 35.29
N THR A 163 -5.60 -17.61 36.55
CA THR A 163 -6.20 -16.41 37.10
C THR A 163 -5.62 -15.13 36.49
N GLN A 164 -6.51 -14.23 36.07
CA GLN A 164 -6.17 -12.86 35.70
C GLN A 164 -5.49 -12.15 36.87
N VAL A 165 -4.27 -11.66 36.66
CA VAL A 165 -3.66 -10.63 37.51
C VAL A 165 -3.88 -9.27 36.87
N THR A 166 -4.73 -8.47 37.49
CA THR A 166 -4.96 -7.06 37.17
C THR A 166 -3.70 -6.26 37.53
N PRO A 167 -3.03 -5.57 36.60
CA PRO A 167 -2.01 -4.60 36.98
C PRO A 167 -2.69 -3.32 37.50
N THR A 168 -2.43 -3.03 38.77
CA THR A 168 -2.70 -1.77 39.45
C THR A 168 -2.12 -0.60 38.65
N GLN A 169 -2.97 0.35 38.26
CA GLN A 169 -2.54 1.65 37.76
C GLN A 169 -1.86 2.43 38.90
N GLU A 170 -0.54 2.56 38.81
CA GLU A 170 0.21 3.50 39.62
C GLU A 170 0.10 4.89 39.00
N ALA A 171 -0.57 5.77 39.72
CA ALA A 171 -0.68 7.18 39.39
C ALA A 171 0.65 7.89 39.70
N ALA A 172 1.25 8.48 38.67
CA ALA A 172 2.18 9.62 38.78
C ALA A 172 1.69 10.64 37.74
N SER A 173 1.03 11.76 38.08
CA SER A 173 1.50 12.89 38.89
C SER A 173 2.95 13.29 38.59
N SER A 174 3.12 14.17 37.61
CA SER A 174 4.06 15.32 37.64
C SER A 174 3.81 16.20 36.41
N SER A 175 3.24 17.38 36.61
CA SER A 175 3.97 18.67 36.55
C SER A 175 4.12 19.18 35.11
N GLU A 176 3.20 20.03 34.65
CA GLU A 176 3.36 21.49 34.72
C GLU A 176 4.66 21.97 34.04
N THR A 177 4.54 22.42 32.79
CA THR A 177 5.49 23.37 32.20
C THR A 177 4.75 24.26 31.21
N ALA A 178 4.79 25.56 31.49
CA ALA A 178 4.10 26.61 30.76
C ALA A 178 4.68 26.84 29.33
N PRO A 179 3.88 27.38 28.38
CA PRO A 179 4.37 27.77 27.06
C PRO A 179 5.19 29.07 27.14
N THR A 180 6.46 28.99 26.76
CA THR A 180 7.29 30.17 26.51
C THR A 180 7.16 30.57 25.03
N ALA A 181 6.44 31.66 24.79
CA ALA A 181 6.59 32.45 23.56
C ALA A 181 7.98 33.09 23.54
N PRO A 182 8.58 33.28 22.36
CA PRO A 182 8.96 34.65 22.02
C PRO A 182 8.88 35.02 20.53
N ALA A 183 8.82 36.33 20.36
CA ALA A 183 9.37 37.13 19.27
C ALA A 183 8.56 37.27 17.97
N ALA A 184 7.79 38.36 17.96
CA ALA A 184 7.56 39.18 16.77
C ALA A 184 8.88 39.50 16.05
N VAL A 185 8.88 39.32 14.73
CA VAL A 185 9.86 39.93 13.81
C VAL A 185 9.10 40.66 12.71
N GLU A 186 9.54 41.89 12.48
CA GLU A 186 8.96 42.97 11.69
C GLU A 186 8.80 42.68 10.19
N PRO A 187 7.93 43.45 9.49
CA PRO A 187 7.72 43.38 8.05
C PRO A 187 8.86 44.04 7.26
N VAL A 188 9.51 43.27 6.38
CA VAL A 188 10.51 43.79 5.44
C VAL A 188 9.88 44.11 4.08
N LYS A 189 9.73 45.42 3.86
CA LYS A 189 9.98 46.20 2.64
C LYS A 189 9.25 45.82 1.33
N LYS A 190 8.20 46.61 1.10
CA LYS A 190 7.87 47.32 -0.16
C LYS A 190 9.08 47.42 -1.12
N ASN A 191 8.95 46.88 -2.33
CA ASN A 191 9.76 47.27 -3.47
C ASN A 191 8.82 47.74 -4.59
N GLU A 192 8.71 49.06 -4.72
CA GLU A 192 8.07 49.75 -5.82
C GLU A 192 9.11 50.10 -6.90
N GLN A 193 8.62 50.26 -8.14
CA GLN A 193 9.26 50.89 -9.31
C GLN A 193 10.35 50.06 -10.01
N ALA A 194 10.49 50.02 -11.34
CA ALA A 194 9.84 50.61 -12.52
C ALA A 194 10.22 49.65 -13.67
N GLY A 195 9.55 49.48 -14.80
CA GLY A 195 8.80 50.39 -15.65
C GLY A 195 9.11 49.95 -17.08
N VAL A 196 8.09 49.72 -17.91
CA VAL A 196 8.20 49.83 -19.37
C VAL A 196 6.82 50.13 -19.96
N SER A 197 6.76 51.33 -20.54
CA SER A 197 5.76 51.95 -21.42
C SER A 197 4.95 50.98 -22.31
N ALA A 198 3.62 51.07 -22.32
CA ALA A 198 2.74 51.90 -23.19
C ALA A 198 2.74 51.46 -24.67
N SER A 199 1.73 50.72 -25.17
CA SER A 199 0.41 51.14 -25.78
C SER A 199 0.55 51.71 -27.22
N PRO A 200 -0.42 51.55 -28.18
CA PRO A 200 -1.87 51.71 -28.00
C PRO A 200 -2.75 50.84 -28.98
N PRO A 201 -3.97 51.26 -29.44
CA PRO A 201 -5.23 50.61 -29.09
C PRO A 201 -5.94 49.95 -30.30
N ASN A 202 -7.00 49.17 -30.05
CA ASN A 202 -8.04 49.04 -31.07
C ASN A 202 -9.43 49.09 -30.42
N PRO A 203 -10.28 50.06 -30.79
CA PRO A 203 -11.65 50.16 -30.32
C PRO A 203 -12.60 49.52 -31.33
N ASN A 204 -13.51 48.65 -30.90
CA ASN A 204 -14.88 48.71 -31.42
C ASN A 204 -15.86 47.95 -30.51
N PRO A 205 -17.12 48.42 -30.41
CA PRO A 205 -18.02 48.23 -29.27
C PRO A 205 -18.93 46.99 -29.37
N GLU A 206 -19.45 46.62 -28.20
CA GLU A 206 -20.61 45.75 -27.91
C GLU A 206 -21.95 46.21 -28.56
N PRO A 207 -23.13 45.60 -28.24
CA PRO A 207 -23.67 44.23 -28.45
C PRO A 207 -25.09 44.34 -29.13
N PRO A 208 -26.02 43.35 -29.18
CA PRO A 208 -26.81 42.98 -27.98
C PRO A 208 -27.42 41.55 -27.91
N ALA A 209 -27.80 41.20 -26.68
CA ALA A 209 -29.02 40.47 -26.27
C ALA A 209 -29.34 39.07 -26.84
N ASN A 210 -29.26 38.07 -25.95
CA ASN A 210 -30.43 37.25 -25.65
C ASN A 210 -30.31 36.57 -24.27
N PRO A 211 -31.23 36.84 -23.32
CA PRO A 211 -31.36 36.10 -22.08
C PRO A 211 -32.31 34.90 -22.25
N VAL A 212 -31.91 33.71 -21.81
CA VAL A 212 -32.83 32.60 -21.47
C VAL A 212 -32.46 32.07 -20.08
N PRO A 213 -33.45 31.84 -19.19
CA PRO A 213 -33.22 31.82 -17.75
C PRO A 213 -33.08 30.42 -17.13
N THR A 214 -32.28 30.38 -16.05
CA THR A 214 -32.46 29.65 -14.78
C THR A 214 -32.83 28.16 -14.77
N ASN A 215 -31.90 27.31 -14.31
CA ASN A 215 -32.10 26.55 -13.06
C ASN A 215 -30.80 25.91 -12.49
N PRO A 216 -30.10 26.51 -11.52
CA PRO A 216 -29.22 25.77 -10.63
C PRO A 216 -29.99 25.33 -9.38
N ARG A 217 -30.14 24.02 -9.27
CA ARG A 217 -30.65 23.28 -8.11
C ARG A 217 -29.71 23.55 -6.90
N PRO A 218 -30.20 24.02 -5.74
CA PRO A 218 -29.36 24.18 -4.56
C PRO A 218 -29.31 22.84 -3.83
N GLY A 219 -28.15 22.20 -3.79
CA GLY A 219 -27.96 21.00 -2.98
C GLY A 219 -26.51 20.56 -2.97
N GLY A 220 -25.82 20.77 -1.85
CA GLY A 220 -24.65 19.95 -1.50
C GLY A 220 -23.29 20.66 -1.36
N LEU A 221 -23.21 21.85 -0.77
CA LEU A 221 -21.93 22.50 -0.41
C LEU A 221 -21.19 21.83 0.79
N LEU A 222 -21.24 20.51 0.91
CA LEU A 222 -20.52 19.75 1.95
C LEU A 222 -19.76 18.52 1.43
N GLY A 223 -19.83 18.20 0.13
CA GLY A 223 -19.14 17.04 -0.45
C GLY A 223 -17.71 17.30 -0.99
N ASP A 224 -17.35 18.55 -1.25
CA ASP A 224 -16.20 18.87 -2.12
C ASP A 224 -14.85 19.10 -1.40
N LEU A 225 -14.81 19.07 -0.07
CA LEU A 225 -13.56 19.26 0.68
C LEU A 225 -12.73 17.98 0.86
N ARG A 226 -13.35 16.79 0.79
CA ARG A 226 -12.62 15.51 0.94
C ARG A 226 -11.94 15.06 -0.36
N SER A 227 -12.56 15.29 -1.53
CA SER A 227 -11.94 14.99 -2.84
C SER A 227 -10.77 15.91 -3.19
N ARG A 228 -10.73 17.15 -2.67
CA ARG A 228 -9.62 18.08 -2.92
C ARG A 228 -8.37 17.79 -2.08
N MET A 229 -8.47 17.11 -0.95
CA MET A 229 -7.30 16.75 -0.13
C MET A 229 -6.57 15.49 -0.63
N GLY A 230 -7.28 14.56 -1.30
CA GLY A 230 -6.68 13.37 -1.91
C GLY A 230 -5.82 13.63 -3.15
N GLN A 231 -6.08 14.69 -3.93
CA GLN A 231 -5.25 15.04 -5.09
C GLN A 231 -3.93 15.76 -4.75
N ALA A 232 -3.84 16.40 -3.58
CA ALA A 232 -2.64 17.12 -3.18
C ALA A 232 -1.46 16.18 -2.84
N TYR A 233 -1.74 14.99 -2.30
CA TYR A 233 -0.70 14.00 -2.00
C TYR A 233 -0.12 13.31 -3.25
N ASN A 234 -0.92 13.13 -4.31
CA ASN A 234 -0.43 12.56 -5.58
C ASN A 234 0.34 13.56 -6.44
N SER A 235 0.12 14.86 -6.27
CA SER A 235 0.80 15.90 -7.07
C SER A 235 2.24 16.16 -6.61
N ALA A 236 2.57 15.85 -5.35
CA ALA A 236 3.93 16.03 -4.81
C ALA A 236 4.91 14.94 -5.29
N TRP A 237 4.44 13.75 -5.67
CA TRP A 237 5.29 12.63 -6.11
C TRP A 237 5.45 12.53 -7.64
N GLY A 238 4.55 13.15 -8.42
CA GLY A 238 4.64 13.18 -9.89
C GLY A 238 5.82 13.98 -10.46
N VAL A 239 6.47 14.84 -9.65
CA VAL A 239 7.57 15.72 -10.10
C VAL A 239 8.91 14.97 -10.26
N PHE A 240 9.08 13.79 -9.64
CA PHE A 240 10.36 13.06 -9.69
C PHE A 240 10.54 12.15 -10.93
N LYS A 241 9.47 11.86 -11.69
CA LYS A 241 9.55 11.02 -12.92
C LYS A 241 10.15 11.74 -14.14
N GLY A 242 10.41 13.05 -14.06
CA GLY A 242 10.93 13.85 -15.17
C GLY A 242 12.45 13.85 -15.38
N LEU A 243 13.26 13.37 -14.43
CA LEU A 243 14.71 13.60 -14.46
C LEU A 243 15.59 12.45 -14.99
N SER A 244 15.08 11.23 -15.15
CA SER A 244 15.93 10.07 -15.48
C SER A 244 16.07 9.72 -16.96
N ARG A 245 15.52 10.51 -17.90
CA ARG A 245 15.62 10.26 -19.36
C ARG A 245 16.69 11.06 -20.12
N ARG A 246 17.57 11.81 -19.44
CA ARG A 246 18.69 12.53 -20.10
C ARG A 246 20.05 12.06 -19.60
N ARG A 247 20.41 10.81 -19.86
CA ARG A 247 21.82 10.37 -19.80
C ARG A 247 22.08 9.14 -20.67
N SER A 248 21.78 9.25 -21.96
CA SER A 248 22.36 8.44 -23.04
C SER A 248 22.47 9.33 -24.27
N GLY A 249 23.67 9.85 -24.47
CA GLY A 249 24.10 10.72 -25.56
C GLY A 249 25.57 11.00 -25.37
#